data_AF-A0A8H5V4P5-F1
#
_entry.id   AF-A0A8H5V4P5-F1
#
_cell.length_a   1.000
_cell.length_b   1.000
_cell.length_c   1.000
_cell.angle_alpha   90.00
_cell.angle_beta   90.00
_cell.angle_gamma   90.00
#
_symmetry.space_group_name_H-M   'P 1'
#
loop_
_entity.id
_entity.type
_entity.pdbx_description
1 polymer ?
#
loop_
_entity_poly.entity_id
_entity_poly.type
_entity_poly.pdbx_seq_one_letter_code
_entity_poly.pdbx_strand_id
1 'polypeptide(L)'
;MDFLQDLDIDGPEYRFMFQTPDNHAPSTVAGSVNGSQRNTYQLLDGYENIHPETLGLSGDMDPYLLQRYQSDEHGTFKFKQLAIRAVNSNPPVQFLVSQPSLFAQSRTEAGHSGVPIPAQRAELEKAVSQNMGKRLISLYDRFIAPHYPIFSTESPPDPVTSAPCLLAAIYSIALPFAMYDDQLCIDMAYDSPDAEDLAHLINTAIAFDIHSPNIATVQTLFLLIARPSSNPLVSDASYRWTTMGTLVSAATNIGLHLDPSLWNVPSAQIAARRRLSFFIFAMDKLLAAALGRPPHINRENWLVDELSAQDELASSLDASQWARIMSFSALTSCLGNTLDRLYSLRSSSLSHRPEELQTIVFELSGSLEHIQPDRASSIDPNSDKSMPGMAIKLGYFYTQLLILRTAVHAQDSRPSASTLDQWSPREPEDSPGTIFRLSQNS
;
A
#
# COMPACT_ATOMS: atom_id res chain seq x y z
N MET A 1 -30.44 -34.32 5.19
CA MET A 1 -31.15 -33.08 4.87
C MET A 1 -31.82 -32.48 6.11
N ASP A 2 -31.38 -32.83 7.34
CA ASP A 2 -32.01 -32.38 8.59
C ASP A 2 -31.13 -31.39 9.39
N PHE A 3 -29.96 -31.00 8.87
CA PHE A 3 -29.07 -30.03 9.54
C PHE A 3 -29.56 -28.58 9.44
N LEU A 4 -30.43 -28.27 8.48
CA LEU A 4 -30.94 -26.91 8.27
C LEU A 4 -32.16 -26.57 9.15
N GLN A 5 -32.78 -27.55 9.83
CA GLN A 5 -33.94 -27.32 10.70
C GLN A 5 -33.56 -26.86 12.12
N ASP A 6 -32.30 -27.06 12.55
CA ASP A 6 -31.80 -26.65 13.87
C ASP A 6 -31.13 -25.25 13.86
N LEU A 7 -30.99 -24.65 12.69
CA LEU A 7 -30.65 -23.23 12.57
C LEU A 7 -31.99 -22.49 12.67
N ASP A 8 -32.25 -21.79 13.76
CA ASP A 8 -33.46 -20.97 13.98
C ASP A 8 -33.44 -19.72 13.06
N ILE A 9 -33.40 -19.93 11.74
CA ILE A 9 -33.33 -18.87 10.71
C ILE A 9 -34.65 -18.07 10.65
N ASP A 10 -35.68 -18.48 11.40
CA ASP A 10 -36.95 -17.77 11.56
C ASP A 10 -36.95 -16.79 12.75
N GLY A 11 -35.83 -16.70 13.49
CA GLY A 11 -35.63 -15.74 14.57
C GLY A 11 -35.85 -14.28 14.14
N PRO A 12 -36.28 -13.38 15.05
CA PRO A 12 -36.52 -11.97 14.74
C PRO A 12 -35.28 -11.26 14.17
N GLU A 13 -34.08 -11.72 14.49
CA GLU A 13 -32.81 -11.27 13.95
C GLU A 13 -32.60 -11.63 12.47
N TYR A 14 -33.27 -12.66 11.92
CA TYR A 14 -33.15 -13.07 10.52
C TYR A 14 -34.35 -12.65 9.67
N ARG A 15 -35.38 -12.01 10.26
CA ARG A 15 -36.55 -11.49 9.52
C ARG A 15 -36.19 -10.55 8.37
N PHE A 16 -35.07 -9.82 8.47
CA PHE A 16 -34.57 -9.00 7.37
C PHE A 16 -34.19 -9.85 6.14
N MET A 17 -33.78 -11.11 6.32
CA MET A 17 -33.47 -12.08 5.26
C MET A 17 -34.69 -12.56 4.48
N PHE A 18 -35.92 -12.22 4.88
CA PHE A 18 -37.16 -12.58 4.15
C PHE A 18 -38.01 -11.39 3.66
N GLN A 19 -37.64 -10.15 3.96
CA GLN A 19 -38.31 -8.95 3.43
C GLN A 19 -37.69 -8.46 2.12
N THR A 20 -38.45 -8.47 1.02
CA THR A 20 -38.10 -7.77 -0.24
C THR A 20 -38.53 -6.30 -0.14
N PRO A 21 -37.63 -5.32 -0.32
CA PRO A 21 -38.02 -3.90 -0.31
C PRO A 21 -38.74 -3.50 -1.60
N ASP A 22 -39.59 -2.47 -1.50
CA ASP A 22 -40.20 -1.82 -2.66
C ASP A 22 -39.15 -1.16 -3.56
N ASN A 23 -39.27 -1.39 -4.88
CA ASN A 23 -38.44 -0.84 -5.95
C ASN A 23 -38.69 0.66 -6.18
N HIS A 24 -38.52 1.51 -5.16
CA HIS A 24 -38.48 2.95 -5.37
C HIS A 24 -37.04 3.42 -5.48
N ALA A 25 -36.70 3.96 -6.65
CA ALA A 25 -35.41 4.58 -6.90
C ALA A 25 -35.13 5.67 -5.85
N PRO A 26 -33.92 5.74 -5.27
CA PRO A 26 -33.55 6.89 -4.47
C PRO A 26 -33.57 8.12 -5.37
N SER A 27 -34.37 9.12 -4.98
CA SER A 27 -34.41 10.42 -5.62
C SER A 27 -33.03 11.05 -5.57
N THR A 28 -32.30 10.92 -6.67
CA THR A 28 -30.98 11.51 -6.87
C THR A 28 -31.21 12.96 -7.25
N VAL A 29 -30.98 13.89 -6.34
CA VAL A 29 -30.90 15.32 -6.69
C VAL A 29 -29.57 15.52 -7.40
N ALA A 30 -29.53 15.19 -8.68
CA ALA A 30 -28.41 15.48 -9.56
C ALA A 30 -28.46 16.96 -9.95
N GLY A 31 -27.50 17.74 -9.45
CA GLY A 31 -27.19 19.05 -10.01
C GLY A 31 -26.73 18.89 -11.44
N SER A 32 -27.57 19.31 -12.39
CA SER A 32 -27.29 19.31 -13.83
C SER A 32 -26.08 20.19 -14.17
N VAL A 33 -25.02 19.60 -14.71
CA VAL A 33 -24.03 20.31 -15.53
C VAL A 33 -23.91 19.59 -16.87
N ASN A 34 -24.35 20.27 -17.92
CA ASN A 34 -24.29 19.81 -19.32
C ASN A 34 -22.84 19.66 -19.80
N GLY A 35 -22.53 18.54 -20.46
CA GLY A 35 -21.33 18.44 -21.30
C GLY A 35 -20.93 17.01 -21.71
N SER A 36 -21.27 16.63 -22.95
CA SER A 36 -20.69 15.54 -23.77
C SER A 36 -20.72 14.10 -23.24
N GLN A 37 -21.38 13.22 -24.00
CA GLN A 37 -21.39 11.76 -23.83
C GLN A 37 -19.97 11.19 -23.77
N ARG A 38 -19.48 10.91 -22.56
CA ARG A 38 -18.42 9.95 -22.27
C ARG A 38 -19.10 8.79 -21.53
N ASN A 39 -18.88 7.55 -21.95
CA ASN A 39 -19.30 6.36 -21.21
C ASN A 39 -19.00 6.55 -19.71
N THR A 40 -20.03 6.84 -18.91
CA THR A 40 -19.84 7.34 -17.55
C THR A 40 -19.72 6.13 -16.63
N TYR A 41 -18.51 5.57 -16.55
CA TYR A 41 -18.22 4.53 -15.56
C TYR A 41 -18.41 5.12 -14.16
N GLN A 42 -19.28 4.51 -13.36
CA GLN A 42 -19.49 4.96 -11.99
C GLN A 42 -18.20 4.75 -11.19
N LEU A 43 -17.91 5.64 -10.24
CA LEU A 43 -16.73 5.53 -9.39
C LEU A 43 -16.91 4.38 -8.38
N LEU A 44 -15.90 3.53 -8.17
CA LEU A 44 -15.96 2.44 -7.16
C LEU A 44 -15.73 3.00 -5.74
N ASP A 45 -14.63 3.70 -5.57
CA ASP A 45 -14.21 4.37 -4.35
C ASP A 45 -14.53 5.87 -4.41
N GLY A 46 -15.22 6.44 -3.42
CA GLY A 46 -15.44 7.90 -3.35
C GLY A 46 -16.84 8.33 -2.95
N TYR A 47 -17.75 7.39 -2.75
CA TYR A 47 -19.03 7.65 -2.08
C TYR A 47 -18.85 7.41 -0.58
N GLU A 48 -19.06 8.45 0.23
CA GLU A 48 -18.87 8.38 1.70
C GLU A 48 -19.71 7.29 2.38
N ASN A 49 -20.84 6.91 1.78
CA ASN A 49 -21.79 5.95 2.34
C ASN A 49 -21.71 4.55 1.71
N ILE A 50 -20.66 4.25 0.95
CA ILE A 50 -20.49 2.96 0.27
C ILE A 50 -19.14 2.38 0.64
N HIS A 51 -19.18 1.15 1.16
CA HIS A 51 -17.99 0.38 1.51
C HIS A 51 -17.95 -0.86 0.61
N PRO A 52 -17.22 -0.80 -0.53
CA PRO A 52 -17.06 -1.95 -1.39
C PRO A 52 -16.09 -2.96 -0.77
N GLU A 53 -16.55 -4.18 -0.56
CA GLU A 53 -15.77 -5.31 -0.08
C GLU A 53 -15.60 -6.35 -1.18
N THR A 54 -14.38 -6.80 -1.43
CA THR A 54 -14.06 -7.77 -2.47
C THR A 54 -14.68 -9.13 -2.16
N LEU A 55 -15.19 -9.82 -3.19
CA LEU A 55 -15.68 -11.18 -3.06
C LEU A 55 -14.62 -12.17 -3.58
N GLY A 56 -14.17 -13.07 -2.71
CA GLY A 56 -13.13 -14.07 -3.01
C GLY A 56 -13.68 -15.36 -3.61
N LEU A 57 -12.86 -16.04 -4.41
CA LEU A 57 -13.24 -17.29 -5.12
C LEU A 57 -13.58 -18.46 -4.18
N SER A 58 -13.05 -18.48 -2.96
CA SER A 58 -13.34 -19.50 -1.95
C SER A 58 -14.47 -19.10 -0.99
N GLY A 59 -15.06 -17.91 -1.17
CA GLY A 59 -16.18 -17.45 -0.36
C GLY A 59 -17.50 -18.14 -0.73
N ASP A 60 -18.51 -17.96 0.11
CA ASP A 60 -19.89 -18.37 -0.17
C ASP A 60 -20.51 -17.62 -1.37
N MET A 61 -20.06 -16.38 -1.58
CA MET A 61 -20.44 -15.49 -2.67
C MET A 61 -19.46 -15.59 -3.86
N ASP A 62 -19.33 -16.78 -4.46
CA ASP A 62 -18.42 -17.06 -5.59
C ASP A 62 -18.70 -16.13 -6.80
N PRO A 63 -17.70 -15.32 -7.25
CA PRO A 63 -17.86 -14.42 -8.38
C PRO A 63 -18.30 -15.06 -9.70
N TYR A 64 -17.89 -16.30 -9.98
CA TYR A 64 -18.28 -17.02 -11.20
C TYR A 64 -19.76 -17.45 -11.19
N LEU A 65 -20.32 -17.71 -10.01
CA LEU A 65 -21.75 -18.00 -9.86
C LEU A 65 -22.56 -16.71 -9.91
N LEU A 66 -22.10 -15.68 -9.22
CA LEU A 66 -22.76 -14.37 -9.16
C LEU A 66 -22.84 -13.68 -10.52
N GLN A 67 -21.87 -13.88 -11.42
CA GLN A 67 -21.91 -13.33 -12.78
C GLN A 67 -23.12 -13.84 -13.61
N ARG A 68 -23.77 -14.93 -13.18
CA ARG A 68 -24.98 -15.47 -13.84
C ARG A 68 -26.25 -14.72 -13.47
N TYR A 69 -26.22 -13.87 -12.44
CA TYR A 69 -27.36 -13.04 -12.06
C TYR A 69 -27.51 -11.87 -13.04
N GLN A 70 -28.76 -11.41 -13.22
CA GLN A 70 -29.04 -10.24 -14.06
C GLN A 70 -28.67 -8.96 -13.31
N SER A 71 -27.72 -8.20 -13.85
CA SER A 71 -27.31 -6.89 -13.36
C SER A 71 -27.96 -5.76 -14.16
N ASP A 72 -27.98 -4.56 -13.59
CA ASP A 72 -28.35 -3.34 -14.29
C ASP A 72 -27.27 -2.88 -15.29
N GLU A 73 -27.51 -1.76 -15.97
CA GLU A 73 -26.58 -1.16 -16.94
C GLU A 73 -25.20 -0.81 -16.36
N HIS A 74 -25.11 -0.69 -15.03
CA HIS A 74 -23.87 -0.40 -14.30
C HIS A 74 -23.21 -1.67 -13.73
N GLY A 75 -23.69 -2.86 -14.10
CA GLY A 75 -23.17 -4.12 -13.58
C GLY A 75 -23.52 -4.36 -12.12
N THR A 76 -24.56 -3.68 -11.58
CA THR A 76 -24.98 -3.81 -10.20
C THR A 76 -26.23 -4.67 -10.08
N PHE A 77 -26.19 -5.63 -9.15
CA PHE A 77 -27.33 -6.44 -8.74
C PHE A 77 -27.67 -6.09 -7.30
N LYS A 78 -28.92 -5.72 -7.01
CA LYS A 78 -29.34 -5.31 -5.65
C LYS A 78 -30.14 -6.42 -4.98
N PHE A 79 -29.82 -6.70 -3.73
CA PHE A 79 -30.56 -7.62 -2.87
C PHE A 79 -30.68 -7.01 -1.47
N LYS A 80 -31.86 -6.47 -1.16
CA LYS A 80 -32.18 -5.87 0.14
C LYS A 80 -31.29 -4.67 0.47
N GLN A 81 -30.58 -4.71 1.60
CA GLN A 81 -29.64 -3.68 2.04
C GLN A 81 -28.23 -3.87 1.46
N LEU A 82 -28.06 -4.87 0.60
CA LEU A 82 -26.79 -5.20 -0.07
C LEU A 82 -26.93 -4.96 -1.58
N ALA A 83 -25.82 -4.58 -2.19
CA ALA A 83 -25.67 -4.59 -3.64
C ALA A 83 -24.38 -5.32 -4.01
N ILE A 84 -24.37 -5.99 -5.15
CA ILE A 84 -23.18 -6.61 -5.72
C ILE A 84 -22.85 -5.84 -6.97
N ARG A 85 -21.64 -5.31 -7.05
CA ARG A 85 -21.16 -4.55 -8.20
C ARG A 85 -20.08 -5.32 -8.92
N ALA A 86 -20.37 -5.72 -10.16
CA ALA A 86 -19.38 -6.30 -11.05
C ALA A 86 -18.51 -5.19 -11.66
N VAL A 87 -17.19 -5.37 -11.57
CA VAL A 87 -16.22 -4.47 -12.19
C VAL A 87 -15.39 -5.16 -13.28
N ASN A 88 -15.33 -6.49 -13.30
CA ASN A 88 -14.74 -7.23 -14.41
C ASN A 88 -15.54 -8.51 -14.69
N SER A 89 -15.50 -8.99 -15.94
CA SER A 89 -16.16 -10.20 -16.39
C SER A 89 -15.22 -11.38 -16.62
N ASN A 90 -13.93 -11.16 -16.85
CA ASN A 90 -12.96 -12.24 -17.07
C ASN A 90 -11.53 -11.86 -16.61
N PRO A 91 -11.01 -12.46 -15.51
CA PRO A 91 -11.80 -13.22 -14.53
C PRO A 91 -12.87 -12.31 -13.89
N PRO A 92 -14.01 -12.88 -13.44
CA PRO A 92 -15.05 -12.09 -12.78
C PRO A 92 -14.51 -11.46 -11.50
N VAL A 93 -14.72 -10.15 -11.35
CA VAL A 93 -14.39 -9.40 -10.13
C VAL A 93 -15.62 -8.62 -9.71
N GLN A 94 -16.04 -8.83 -8.47
CA GLN A 94 -17.25 -8.25 -7.91
C GLN A 94 -17.00 -7.78 -6.48
N PHE A 95 -17.74 -6.73 -6.12
CA PHE A 95 -17.71 -6.14 -4.80
C PHE A 95 -19.08 -6.21 -4.15
N LEU A 96 -19.13 -6.65 -2.90
CA LEU A 96 -20.26 -6.43 -2.04
C LEU A 96 -20.26 -4.97 -1.59
N VAL A 97 -21.34 -4.27 -1.87
CA VAL A 97 -21.58 -2.89 -1.49
C VAL A 97 -22.62 -2.88 -0.39
N SER A 98 -22.15 -2.61 0.83
CA SER A 98 -22.95 -2.63 2.05
C SER A 98 -23.22 -1.22 2.56
N GLN A 99 -24.40 -1.01 3.15
CA GLN A 99 -24.72 0.24 3.84
C GLN A 99 -24.03 0.30 5.22
N PRO A 100 -23.53 1.47 5.67
CA PRO A 100 -22.81 1.60 6.94
C PRO A 100 -23.62 1.15 8.17
N SER A 101 -24.95 1.24 8.11
CA SER A 101 -25.85 0.84 9.20
C SER A 101 -25.79 -0.65 9.51
N LEU A 102 -25.43 -1.49 8.54
CA LEU A 102 -25.31 -2.95 8.74
C LEU A 102 -24.22 -3.32 9.75
N PHE A 103 -23.20 -2.47 9.90
CA PHE A 103 -22.09 -2.72 10.80
C PHE A 103 -22.32 -2.16 12.21
N ALA A 104 -23.44 -1.47 12.46
CA ALA A 104 -23.67 -0.73 13.71
C ALA A 104 -23.70 -1.63 14.95
N GLN A 105 -24.34 -2.80 14.85
CA GLN A 105 -24.39 -3.76 15.95
C GLN A 105 -23.00 -4.33 16.25
N SER A 106 -22.28 -4.82 15.24
CA SER A 106 -20.94 -5.40 15.40
C SER A 106 -19.93 -4.40 15.97
N ARG A 107 -20.01 -3.13 15.55
CA ARG A 107 -19.21 -2.04 16.11
C ARG A 107 -19.52 -1.80 17.59
N THR A 108 -20.81 -1.80 17.95
CA THR A 108 -21.23 -1.64 19.35
C THR A 108 -20.73 -2.79 20.22
N GLU A 109 -20.83 -4.03 19.75
CA GLU A 109 -20.34 -5.23 20.44
C GLU A 109 -18.81 -5.22 20.61
N ALA A 110 -18.08 -4.69 19.63
CA ALA A 110 -16.63 -4.46 19.70
C ALA A 110 -16.22 -3.29 20.61
N GLY A 111 -17.18 -2.57 21.21
CA GLY A 111 -16.92 -1.40 22.04
C GLY A 111 -16.53 -0.15 21.25
N HIS A 112 -16.78 -0.13 19.94
CA HIS A 112 -16.50 1.00 19.06
C HIS A 112 -17.76 1.87 18.90
N SER A 113 -17.83 2.96 19.68
CA SER A 113 -18.84 4.00 19.48
C SER A 113 -18.41 4.94 18.35
N GLY A 114 -19.19 4.98 17.28
CA GLY A 114 -18.92 5.88 16.16
C GLY A 114 -19.10 7.35 16.57
N VAL A 115 -18.07 8.16 16.36
CA VAL A 115 -18.19 9.61 16.42
C VAL A 115 -18.67 10.09 15.04
N PRO A 116 -19.75 10.88 14.93
CA PRO A 116 -20.19 11.41 13.63
C PRO A 116 -19.07 12.20 12.93
N ILE A 117 -18.93 12.07 11.62
CA ILE A 117 -17.91 12.78 10.82
C ILE A 117 -17.87 14.29 11.11
N PRO A 118 -19.00 15.02 11.25
CA PRO A 118 -18.96 16.44 11.60
C PRO A 118 -18.33 16.73 12.96
N ALA A 119 -18.51 15.84 13.94
CA ALA A 119 -17.90 15.98 15.26
C ALA A 119 -16.40 15.67 15.22
N GLN A 120 -15.98 14.63 14.48
CA GLN A 120 -14.57 14.36 14.23
C GLN A 120 -13.88 15.54 13.51
N ARG A 121 -14.57 16.16 12.54
CA ARG A 121 -14.06 17.34 11.84
C ARG A 121 -13.90 18.53 12.79
N ALA A 122 -14.89 18.78 13.65
CA ALA A 122 -14.80 19.85 14.64
C ALA A 122 -13.66 19.61 15.66
N GLU A 123 -13.37 18.36 16.01
CA GLU A 123 -12.21 17.99 16.83
C GLU A 123 -10.90 18.23 16.10
N LEU A 124 -10.78 17.78 14.85
CA LEU A 124 -9.63 18.04 13.99
C LEU A 124 -9.35 19.54 13.85
N GLU A 125 -10.39 20.35 13.63
CA GLU A 125 -10.28 21.79 13.42
C GLU A 125 -9.88 22.57 14.69
N LYS A 126 -10.11 21.99 15.88
CA LYS A 126 -9.57 22.52 17.14
C LYS A 126 -8.07 22.32 17.24
N ALA A 127 -7.57 21.15 16.83
CA ALA A 127 -6.14 20.83 16.84
C ALA A 127 -5.38 21.50 15.69
N VAL A 128 -5.99 21.58 14.50
CA VAL A 128 -5.41 22.11 13.27
C VAL A 128 -6.46 22.92 12.52
N SER A 129 -6.34 24.25 12.54
CA SER A 129 -7.25 25.12 11.79
C SER A 129 -7.21 24.83 10.28
N GLN A 130 -8.29 25.15 9.55
CA GLN A 130 -8.34 24.92 8.09
C GLN A 130 -7.20 25.62 7.33
N ASN A 131 -6.78 26.82 7.78
CA ASN A 131 -5.67 27.54 7.17
C ASN A 131 -4.34 26.82 7.38
N MET A 132 -4.10 26.33 8.59
CA MET A 132 -2.94 25.50 8.92
C MET A 132 -2.96 24.20 8.09
N GLY A 133 -4.13 23.55 8.01
CA GLY A 133 -4.35 22.33 7.23
C GLY A 133 -4.02 22.48 5.75
N LYS A 134 -4.45 23.56 5.08
CA LYS A 134 -4.11 23.85 3.67
C LYS A 134 -2.60 23.90 3.44
N ARG A 135 -1.86 24.47 4.39
CA ARG A 135 -0.41 24.66 4.28
C ARG A 135 0.33 23.36 4.57
N LEU A 136 -0.15 22.58 5.53
CA LEU A 136 0.34 21.21 5.77
C LEU A 136 0.10 20.31 4.55
N ILE A 137 -1.04 20.42 3.86
CA ILE A 137 -1.28 19.71 2.59
C ILE A 137 -0.28 20.16 1.52
N SER A 138 -0.02 21.47 1.40
CA SER A 138 1.00 21.96 0.46
C SER A 138 2.41 21.42 0.76
N LEU A 139 2.75 21.25 2.04
CA LEU A 139 4.00 20.61 2.45
C LEU A 139 4.00 19.11 2.15
N TYR A 140 2.86 18.42 2.34
CA TYR A 140 2.68 17.04 1.92
C TYR A 140 2.95 16.88 0.42
N ASP A 141 2.33 17.71 -0.42
CA ASP A 141 2.50 17.67 -1.88
C ASP A 141 3.94 17.95 -2.30
N ARG A 142 4.65 18.80 -1.55
CA ARG A 142 6.05 19.16 -1.84
C ARG A 142 7.04 18.07 -1.42
N PHE A 143 6.88 17.50 -0.23
CA PHE A 143 7.92 16.68 0.41
C PHE A 143 7.58 15.20 0.52
N ILE A 144 6.30 14.81 0.46
CA ILE A 144 5.86 13.43 0.68
C ILE A 144 5.26 12.82 -0.59
N ALA A 145 4.37 13.53 -1.30
CA ALA A 145 3.74 13.02 -2.53
C ALA A 145 4.75 12.57 -3.61
N PRO A 146 5.92 13.23 -3.81
CA PRO A 146 6.92 12.75 -4.76
C PRO A 146 7.57 11.41 -4.41
N HIS A 147 7.45 10.97 -3.15
CA HIS A 147 7.92 9.66 -2.68
C HIS A 147 6.80 8.63 -2.64
N TYR A 148 5.57 9.08 -2.33
CA TYR A 148 4.39 8.25 -2.19
C TYR A 148 3.18 8.89 -2.91
N PRO A 149 3.12 8.84 -4.26
CA PRO A 149 2.02 9.40 -5.06
C PRO A 149 0.73 8.56 -4.95
N ILE A 150 0.21 8.38 -3.74
CA ILE A 150 -0.93 7.51 -3.42
C ILE A 150 -2.29 8.19 -3.64
N PHE A 151 -2.30 9.48 -3.98
CA PHE A 151 -3.50 10.26 -4.28
C PHE A 151 -3.67 10.47 -5.79
N SER A 152 -4.90 10.79 -6.20
CA SER A 152 -5.22 11.19 -7.57
C SER A 152 -5.38 12.70 -7.63
N THR A 153 -4.87 13.35 -8.67
CA THR A 153 -5.14 14.77 -8.94
C THR A 153 -6.61 15.08 -9.21
N GLU A 154 -7.42 14.06 -9.54
CA GLU A 154 -8.87 14.21 -9.72
C GLU A 154 -9.64 14.23 -8.37
N SER A 155 -9.00 13.77 -7.30
CA SER A 155 -9.55 13.77 -5.94
C SER A 155 -8.44 14.06 -4.92
N PRO A 156 -7.83 15.27 -4.96
CA PRO A 156 -6.76 15.64 -4.05
C PRO A 156 -7.29 15.75 -2.61
N PRO A 157 -6.43 15.59 -1.59
CA PRO A 157 -6.80 15.89 -0.22
C PRO A 157 -7.29 17.34 -0.07
N ASP A 158 -8.44 17.52 0.55
CA ASP A 158 -9.05 18.82 0.80
C ASP A 158 -9.46 18.93 2.29
N PRO A 159 -9.10 20.02 2.98
CA PRO A 159 -9.40 20.19 4.40
C PRO A 159 -10.88 20.11 4.78
N VAL A 160 -11.79 20.37 3.83
CA VAL A 160 -13.23 20.43 4.06
C VAL A 160 -13.90 19.11 3.66
N THR A 161 -13.49 18.48 2.57
CA THR A 161 -14.18 17.29 2.04
C THR A 161 -13.51 15.97 2.38
N SER A 162 -12.20 15.93 2.65
CA SER A 162 -11.52 14.67 2.97
C SER A 162 -11.87 14.15 4.37
N ALA A 163 -11.79 12.84 4.55
CA ALA A 163 -12.05 12.17 5.83
C ALA A 163 -11.14 12.75 6.95
N PRO A 164 -11.67 13.06 8.15
CA PRO A 164 -10.88 13.65 9.23
C PRO A 164 -9.65 12.83 9.64
N CYS A 165 -9.76 11.50 9.69
CA CYS A 165 -8.64 10.61 10.02
C CYS A 165 -7.50 10.66 8.98
N LEU A 166 -7.86 10.75 7.70
CA LEU A 166 -6.90 10.91 6.61
C LEU A 166 -6.19 12.25 6.69
N LEU A 167 -6.92 13.34 6.93
CA LEU A 167 -6.34 14.67 7.11
C LEU A 167 -5.40 14.69 8.33
N ALA A 168 -5.79 14.12 9.46
CA ALA A 168 -4.94 14.01 10.63
C ALA A 168 -3.62 13.26 10.33
N ALA A 169 -3.66 12.19 9.54
CA ALA A 169 -2.45 11.47 9.13
C ALA A 169 -1.58 12.29 8.15
N ILE A 170 -2.19 13.00 7.18
CA ILE A 170 -1.50 13.92 6.27
C ILE A 170 -0.81 15.04 7.06
N TYR A 171 -1.52 15.65 8.01
CA TYR A 171 -0.97 16.68 8.89
C TYR A 171 0.18 16.12 9.73
N SER A 172 0.02 14.93 10.31
CA SER A 172 1.03 14.30 11.16
C SER A 172 2.33 13.95 10.44
N ILE A 173 2.28 13.57 9.17
CA ILE A 173 3.48 13.27 8.37
C ILE A 173 4.11 14.54 7.77
N ALA A 174 3.32 15.58 7.51
CA ALA A 174 3.79 16.85 6.97
C ALA A 174 4.34 17.80 8.06
N LEU A 175 3.91 17.66 9.32
CA LEU A 175 4.27 18.55 10.42
C LEU A 175 5.78 18.78 10.59
N PRO A 176 6.67 17.77 10.46
CA PRO A 176 8.12 17.98 10.54
C PRO A 176 8.67 18.95 9.48
N PHE A 177 7.96 19.15 8.38
CA PHE A 177 8.36 20.05 7.29
C PHE A 177 7.83 21.48 7.45
N ALA A 178 7.12 21.79 8.53
CA ALA A 178 6.56 23.12 8.76
C ALA A 178 7.60 24.24 8.84
N MET A 179 8.85 23.91 9.19
CA MET A 179 9.99 24.85 9.12
C MET A 179 10.26 25.41 7.71
N TYR A 180 9.75 24.75 6.65
CA TYR A 180 9.89 25.17 5.26
C TYR A 180 8.76 26.08 4.77
N ASP A 181 7.91 26.54 5.68
CA ASP A 181 6.81 27.43 5.41
C ASP A 181 6.82 28.55 6.49
N ASP A 182 7.02 29.81 6.06
CA ASP A 182 7.37 30.92 6.96
C ASP A 182 6.34 31.11 8.08
N GLN A 183 5.05 31.13 7.75
CA GLN A 183 4.02 31.34 8.75
C GLN A 183 3.72 30.07 9.58
N LEU A 184 3.81 28.84 9.06
CA LEU A 184 3.66 27.62 9.88
C LEU A 184 4.82 27.51 10.86
N CYS A 185 6.02 27.88 10.45
CA CYS A 185 7.19 27.93 11.31
C CYS A 185 6.94 28.87 12.52
N ILE A 186 6.31 30.03 12.29
CA ILE A 186 5.90 30.95 13.35
C ILE A 186 4.75 30.36 14.18
N ASP A 187 3.68 29.87 13.53
CA ASP A 187 2.50 29.32 14.20
C ASP A 187 2.90 28.16 15.12
N MET A 188 3.78 27.26 14.67
CA MET A 188 4.27 26.14 15.47
C MET A 188 5.11 26.53 16.68
N ALA A 189 5.71 27.73 16.69
CA ALA A 189 6.44 28.20 17.86
C ALA A 189 5.52 28.58 19.03
N TYR A 190 4.26 28.90 18.75
CA TYR A 190 3.28 29.37 19.74
C TYR A 190 2.12 28.40 19.95
N ASP A 191 1.58 27.83 18.86
CA ASP A 191 0.37 27.02 18.79
C ASP A 191 0.64 25.73 18.00
N SER A 192 1.66 24.96 18.37
CA SER A 192 1.94 23.67 17.74
C SER A 192 0.75 22.72 17.93
N PRO A 193 0.25 22.07 16.86
CA PRO A 193 -0.76 21.02 16.99
C PRO A 193 -0.32 19.94 17.97
N ASP A 194 -1.25 19.50 18.83
CA ASP A 194 -0.98 18.39 19.73
C ASP A 194 -0.96 17.08 18.94
N ALA A 195 0.19 16.40 18.96
CA ALA A 195 0.36 15.11 18.32
C ALA A 195 -0.51 14.03 18.97
N GLU A 196 -0.86 14.18 20.26
CA GLU A 196 -1.74 13.28 20.98
C GLU A 196 -3.18 13.38 20.47
N ASP A 197 -3.69 14.60 20.25
CA ASP A 197 -5.04 14.83 19.71
C ASP A 197 -5.19 14.22 18.31
N LEU A 198 -4.22 14.45 17.42
CA LEU A 198 -4.23 13.86 16.08
C LEU A 198 -4.17 12.33 16.14
N ALA A 199 -3.33 11.77 17.00
CA ALA A 199 -3.23 10.33 17.18
C ALA A 199 -4.53 9.73 17.77
N HIS A 200 -5.16 10.41 18.73
CA HIS A 200 -6.42 9.99 19.34
C HIS A 200 -7.55 9.92 18.31
N LEU A 201 -7.69 10.97 17.49
CA LEU A 201 -8.66 11.02 16.41
C LEU A 201 -8.44 9.87 15.42
N ILE A 202 -7.19 9.66 14.98
CA ILE A 202 -6.85 8.59 14.03
C ILE A 202 -7.18 7.22 14.62
N ASN A 203 -6.73 6.92 15.84
CA ASN A 203 -6.94 5.62 16.47
C ASN A 203 -8.42 5.31 16.67
N THR A 204 -9.21 6.29 17.10
CA THR A 204 -10.65 6.16 17.30
C THR A 204 -11.37 5.91 15.97
N ALA A 205 -11.05 6.69 14.93
CA ALA A 205 -11.66 6.53 13.62
C ALA A 205 -11.28 5.20 12.96
N ILE A 206 -10.00 4.82 12.99
CA ILE A 206 -9.54 3.54 12.41
C ILE A 206 -10.22 2.37 13.09
N ALA A 207 -10.27 2.33 14.43
CA ALA A 207 -10.93 1.24 15.16
C ALA A 207 -12.40 1.06 14.76
N PHE A 208 -13.11 2.17 14.49
CA PHE A 208 -14.48 2.13 13.98
C PHE A 208 -14.58 1.69 12.52
N ASP A 209 -13.65 2.16 11.68
CA ASP A 209 -13.63 1.93 10.24
C ASP A 209 -13.17 0.51 9.85
N ILE A 210 -12.43 -0.23 10.70
CA ILE A 210 -11.96 -1.58 10.34
C ILE A 210 -13.08 -2.57 10.02
N HIS A 211 -14.30 -2.33 10.54
CA HIS A 211 -15.49 -3.14 10.25
C HIS A 211 -15.99 -2.97 8.81
N SER A 212 -15.65 -1.85 8.17
CA SER A 212 -16.02 -1.54 6.79
C SER A 212 -14.98 -0.58 6.18
N PRO A 213 -13.74 -1.03 5.94
CA PRO A 213 -12.66 -0.15 5.53
C PRO A 213 -12.95 0.48 4.18
N ASN A 214 -12.41 1.68 3.94
CA ASN A 214 -12.45 2.34 2.64
C ASN A 214 -11.05 2.82 2.23
N ILE A 215 -10.93 3.46 1.06
CA ILE A 215 -9.65 3.98 0.56
C ILE A 215 -9.01 4.96 1.55
N ALA A 216 -9.78 5.82 2.20
CA ALA A 216 -9.24 6.77 3.17
C ALA A 216 -8.67 6.06 4.41
N THR A 217 -9.32 5.00 4.90
CA THR A 217 -8.80 4.14 5.98
C THR A 217 -7.44 3.55 5.60
N VAL A 218 -7.33 3.00 4.39
CA VAL A 218 -6.08 2.39 3.88
C VAL A 218 -4.98 3.43 3.70
N GLN A 219 -5.28 4.59 3.11
CA GLN A 219 -4.33 5.68 2.95
C GLN A 219 -3.86 6.22 4.32
N THR A 220 -4.76 6.33 5.29
CA THR A 220 -4.43 6.72 6.67
C THR A 220 -3.44 5.76 7.30
N LEU A 221 -3.74 4.45 7.26
CA LEU A 221 -2.85 3.40 7.78
C LEU A 221 -1.48 3.41 7.09
N PHE A 222 -1.46 3.58 5.77
CA PHE A 222 -0.22 3.68 5.00
C PHE A 222 0.62 4.89 5.46
N LEU A 223 0.01 6.07 5.63
CA LEU A 223 0.73 7.27 6.06
C LEU A 223 1.27 7.16 7.48
N LEU A 224 0.55 6.49 8.40
CA LEU A 224 1.07 6.20 9.75
C LEU A 224 2.35 5.37 9.71
N ILE A 225 2.42 4.42 8.78
CA ILE A 225 3.61 3.59 8.57
C ILE A 225 4.68 4.39 7.82
N ALA A 226 4.35 5.18 6.81
CA ALA A 226 5.32 5.98 6.07
C ALA A 226 5.97 7.07 6.93
N ARG A 227 5.27 7.54 7.98
CA ARG A 227 5.77 8.55 8.91
C ARG A 227 7.05 8.09 9.62
N PRO A 228 8.12 8.93 9.67
CA PRO A 228 9.29 8.65 10.49
C PRO A 228 8.96 8.54 11.98
N SER A 229 9.78 7.80 12.75
CA SER A 229 9.59 7.75 14.21
C SER A 229 9.78 9.14 14.82
N SER A 230 8.94 9.49 15.80
CA SER A 230 9.05 10.79 16.48
C SER A 230 10.28 10.89 17.37
N ASN A 231 10.75 9.75 17.88
CA ASN A 231 12.01 9.65 18.58
C ASN A 231 12.92 8.64 17.86
N PRO A 232 13.98 9.09 17.16
CA PRO A 232 14.86 8.19 16.42
C PRO A 232 15.67 7.25 17.34
N LEU A 233 15.68 7.50 18.66
CA LEU A 233 16.33 6.64 19.65
C LEU A 233 15.45 5.47 20.11
N VAL A 234 14.15 5.51 19.81
CA VAL A 234 13.18 4.49 20.21
C VAL A 234 12.69 3.73 18.99
N SER A 235 12.69 2.40 19.08
CA SER A 235 12.23 1.54 18.00
C SER A 235 10.71 1.40 18.01
N ASP A 236 10.05 1.97 17.00
CA ASP A 236 8.60 1.78 16.75
C ASP A 236 8.31 0.51 15.94
N ALA A 237 9.25 -0.43 15.86
CA ALA A 237 9.18 -1.62 15.00
C ALA A 237 7.92 -2.46 15.23
N SER A 238 7.54 -2.68 16.50
CA SER A 238 6.35 -3.47 16.83
C SER A 238 5.06 -2.78 16.38
N TYR A 239 4.93 -1.48 16.63
CA TYR A 239 3.78 -0.70 16.18
C TYR A 239 3.67 -0.72 14.65
N ARG A 240 4.74 -0.34 13.94
CA ARG A 240 4.76 -0.29 12.46
C ARG A 240 4.42 -1.64 11.84
N TRP A 241 4.95 -2.73 12.37
CA TRP A 241 4.70 -4.06 11.84
C TRP A 241 3.27 -4.56 12.08
N THR A 242 2.70 -4.28 13.25
CA THR A 242 1.30 -4.61 13.56
C THR A 242 0.36 -3.78 12.69
N THR A 243 0.60 -2.47 12.58
CA THR A 243 -0.16 -1.58 11.70
C THR A 243 -0.05 -2.03 10.23
N MET A 244 1.10 -2.55 9.81
CA MET A 244 1.27 -3.13 8.46
C MET A 244 0.35 -4.33 8.23
N GLY A 245 0.20 -5.22 9.23
CA GLY A 245 -0.74 -6.34 9.13
C GLY A 245 -2.20 -5.88 9.00
N THR A 246 -2.59 -4.85 9.77
CA THR A 246 -3.91 -4.21 9.65
C THR A 246 -4.10 -3.56 8.28
N LEU A 247 -3.08 -2.86 7.76
CA LEU A 247 -3.09 -2.24 6.44
C LEU A 247 -3.30 -3.27 5.32
N VAL A 248 -2.53 -4.36 5.33
CA VAL A 248 -2.67 -5.43 4.32
C VAL A 248 -4.07 -6.05 4.37
N SER A 249 -4.61 -6.27 5.57
CA SER A 249 -5.97 -6.81 5.74
C SER A 249 -7.04 -5.84 5.20
N ALA A 250 -6.99 -4.58 5.59
CA ALA A 250 -7.92 -3.56 5.11
C ALA A 250 -7.82 -3.34 3.59
N ALA A 251 -6.60 -3.33 3.05
CA ALA A 251 -6.36 -3.22 1.61
C ALA A 251 -6.89 -4.44 0.83
N THR A 252 -6.79 -5.63 1.42
CA THR A 252 -7.37 -6.85 0.86
C THR A 252 -8.89 -6.75 0.82
N ASN A 253 -9.54 -6.34 1.92
CA ASN A 253 -11.00 -6.17 1.99
C ASN A 253 -11.53 -5.26 0.88
N ILE A 254 -10.86 -4.15 0.56
CA ILE A 254 -11.29 -3.25 -0.51
C ILE A 254 -10.75 -3.63 -1.90
N GLY A 255 -10.10 -4.79 -2.05
CA GLY A 255 -9.66 -5.34 -3.34
C GLY A 255 -8.39 -4.71 -3.94
N LEU A 256 -7.49 -4.13 -3.13
CA LEU A 256 -6.22 -3.59 -3.64
C LEU A 256 -5.19 -4.67 -3.99
N HIS A 257 -5.35 -5.88 -3.47
CA HIS A 257 -4.51 -7.04 -3.80
C HIS A 257 -4.75 -7.57 -5.23
N LEU A 258 -5.81 -7.13 -5.91
CA LEU A 258 -6.16 -7.48 -7.29
C LEU A 258 -5.59 -6.44 -8.27
N ASP A 259 -5.46 -6.82 -9.55
CA ASP A 259 -5.10 -5.88 -10.62
C ASP A 259 -6.36 -5.25 -11.24
N PRO A 260 -6.55 -3.92 -11.09
CA PRO A 260 -7.71 -3.23 -11.63
C PRO A 260 -7.61 -2.85 -13.11
N SER A 261 -6.54 -3.22 -13.82
CA SER A 261 -6.27 -2.78 -15.20
C SER A 261 -7.41 -3.05 -16.20
N LEU A 262 -8.19 -4.11 -15.98
CA LEU A 262 -9.32 -4.52 -16.82
C LEU A 262 -10.69 -4.13 -16.23
N TRP A 263 -10.70 -3.37 -15.13
CA TRP A 263 -11.94 -3.04 -14.46
C TRP A 263 -12.71 -1.95 -15.19
N ASN A 264 -14.03 -2.06 -15.11
CA ASN A 264 -15.00 -1.13 -15.66
C ASN A 264 -15.19 0.11 -14.75
N VAL A 265 -14.08 0.80 -14.47
CA VAL A 265 -14.00 1.99 -13.61
C VAL A 265 -13.13 3.06 -14.28
N PRO A 266 -13.20 4.34 -13.86
CA PRO A 266 -12.37 5.39 -14.46
C PRO A 266 -10.86 5.08 -14.41
N SER A 267 -10.13 5.38 -15.48
CA SER A 267 -8.69 5.07 -15.59
C SER A 267 -7.84 5.75 -14.51
N ALA A 268 -8.22 6.96 -14.07
CA ALA A 268 -7.54 7.64 -12.97
C ALA A 268 -7.71 6.88 -11.64
N GLN A 269 -8.87 6.24 -11.42
CA GLN A 269 -9.10 5.36 -10.27
C GLN A 269 -8.29 4.06 -10.38
N ILE A 270 -8.19 3.46 -11.57
CA ILE A 270 -7.30 2.31 -11.82
C ILE A 270 -5.86 2.66 -11.44
N ALA A 271 -5.33 3.76 -11.97
CA ALA A 271 -3.96 4.20 -11.72
C ALA A 271 -3.73 4.51 -10.23
N ALA A 272 -4.64 5.21 -9.56
CA ALA A 272 -4.53 5.49 -8.13
C ALA A 272 -4.54 4.22 -7.27
N ARG A 273 -5.41 3.25 -7.57
CA ARG A 273 -5.45 1.95 -6.88
C ARG A 273 -4.17 1.15 -7.10
N ARG A 274 -3.64 1.12 -8.32
CA ARG A 274 -2.37 0.44 -8.63
C ARG A 274 -1.19 1.09 -7.91
N ARG A 275 -1.10 2.43 -7.89
CA ARG A 275 -0.10 3.16 -7.09
C ARG A 275 -0.20 2.80 -5.61
N LEU A 276 -1.37 2.93 -5.00
CA LEU A 276 -1.55 2.62 -3.58
C LEU A 276 -1.23 1.15 -3.28
N SER A 277 -1.69 0.21 -4.11
CA SER A 277 -1.40 -1.22 -3.98
C SER A 277 0.10 -1.52 -4.02
N PHE A 278 0.80 -1.00 -5.02
CA PHE A 278 2.25 -1.15 -5.14
C PHE A 278 2.99 -0.56 -3.93
N PHE A 279 2.62 0.63 -3.45
CA PHE A 279 3.31 1.24 -2.30
C PHE A 279 3.09 0.45 -1.01
N ILE A 280 1.92 -0.17 -0.82
CA ILE A 280 1.69 -1.11 0.28
C ILE A 280 2.61 -2.32 0.14
N PHE A 281 2.72 -2.92 -1.05
CA PHE A 281 3.67 -4.01 -1.32
C PHE A 281 5.12 -3.61 -1.03
N ALA A 282 5.58 -2.47 -1.54
CA ALA A 282 6.93 -1.97 -1.35
C ALA A 282 7.25 -1.74 0.13
N MET A 283 6.32 -1.13 0.88
CA MET A 283 6.47 -0.89 2.31
C MET A 283 6.53 -2.19 3.11
N ASP A 284 5.74 -3.21 2.75
CA ASP A 284 5.79 -4.55 3.36
C ASP A 284 7.19 -5.15 3.22
N LYS A 285 7.75 -5.16 2.00
CA LYS A 285 9.08 -5.75 1.75
C LYS A 285 10.19 -4.98 2.44
N LEU A 286 10.15 -3.65 2.42
CA LEU A 286 11.14 -2.82 3.10
C LEU A 286 11.12 -3.03 4.62
N LEU A 287 9.93 -3.08 5.24
CA LEU A 287 9.81 -3.34 6.68
C LEU A 287 10.20 -4.77 7.05
N ALA A 288 9.77 -5.75 6.27
CA ALA A 288 10.13 -7.15 6.46
C ALA A 288 11.66 -7.34 6.44
N ALA A 289 12.33 -6.77 5.44
CA ALA A 289 13.78 -6.80 5.33
C ALA A 289 14.46 -6.08 6.50
N ALA A 290 14.02 -4.86 6.83
CA ALA A 290 14.59 -4.06 7.91
C ALA A 290 14.46 -4.71 9.29
N LEU A 291 13.35 -5.40 9.54
CA LEU A 291 13.05 -6.06 10.82
C LEU A 291 13.46 -7.53 10.87
N GLY A 292 13.93 -8.10 9.75
CA GLY A 292 14.23 -9.54 9.63
C GLY A 292 13.00 -10.43 9.82
N ARG A 293 11.83 -9.99 9.34
CA ARG A 293 10.54 -10.70 9.48
C ARG A 293 10.09 -11.26 8.13
N PRO A 294 9.30 -12.35 8.09
CA PRO A 294 8.60 -12.76 6.89
C PRO A 294 7.66 -11.65 6.43
N PRO A 295 7.59 -11.31 5.14
CA PRO A 295 6.63 -10.33 4.64
C PRO A 295 5.18 -10.73 4.90
N HIS A 296 4.28 -9.78 5.16
CA HIS A 296 2.83 -10.05 5.31
C HIS A 296 2.19 -10.39 3.97
N ILE A 297 2.64 -9.75 2.89
CA ILE A 297 2.09 -9.96 1.55
C ILE A 297 2.74 -11.17 0.90
N ASN A 298 1.94 -12.15 0.52
CA ASN A 298 2.35 -13.20 -0.40
C ASN A 298 2.20 -12.70 -1.85
N ARG A 299 3.29 -12.75 -2.62
CA ARG A 299 3.35 -12.27 -4.01
C ARG A 299 2.36 -12.97 -4.94
N GLU A 300 2.07 -14.25 -4.70
CA GLU A 300 1.09 -15.01 -5.49
C GLU A 300 -0.35 -14.51 -5.33
N ASN A 301 -0.63 -13.81 -4.23
CA ASN A 301 -1.97 -13.30 -3.89
C ASN A 301 -2.04 -11.77 -3.97
N TRP A 302 -1.03 -11.11 -4.54
CA TRP A 302 -0.96 -9.66 -4.67
C TRP A 302 -0.47 -9.28 -6.05
N LEU A 303 -1.41 -8.94 -6.93
CA LEU A 303 -1.19 -8.86 -8.38
C LEU A 303 -0.52 -7.56 -8.84
N VAL A 304 -0.28 -6.60 -7.93
CA VAL A 304 0.40 -5.34 -8.23
C VAL A 304 1.64 -5.21 -7.37
N ASP A 305 2.73 -5.82 -7.83
CA ASP A 305 4.05 -5.83 -7.23
C ASP A 305 5.07 -4.96 -7.99
N GLU A 306 4.66 -4.39 -9.13
CA GLU A 306 5.41 -3.44 -9.95
C GLU A 306 4.46 -2.42 -10.63
N LEU A 307 4.93 -1.19 -10.80
CA LEU A 307 4.26 -0.13 -11.55
C LEU A 307 4.57 -0.17 -13.04
N SER A 308 3.65 0.37 -13.83
CA SER A 308 3.74 0.54 -15.28
C SER A 308 3.67 2.01 -15.67
N ALA A 309 4.02 2.36 -16.91
CA ALA A 309 3.94 3.75 -17.38
C ALA A 309 2.51 4.33 -17.31
N GLN A 310 1.48 3.50 -17.43
CA GLN A 310 0.07 3.91 -17.33
C GLN A 310 -0.30 4.39 -15.93
N ASP A 311 0.44 3.94 -14.91
CA ASP A 311 0.20 4.31 -13.52
C ASP A 311 0.61 5.76 -13.20
N GLU A 312 1.28 6.46 -14.13
CA GLU A 312 1.61 7.89 -14.02
C GLU A 312 0.36 8.77 -14.02
N LEU A 313 -0.73 8.29 -14.64
CA LEU A 313 -1.96 9.05 -14.82
C LEU A 313 -2.48 9.63 -13.50
N ALA A 314 -2.72 10.94 -13.48
CA ALA A 314 -3.24 11.68 -12.33
C ALA A 314 -2.36 11.56 -11.06
N SER A 315 -1.04 11.35 -11.20
CA SER A 315 -0.10 11.24 -10.07
C SER A 315 0.44 12.58 -9.54
N SER A 316 0.24 13.69 -10.28
CA SER A 316 0.86 15.02 -10.10
C SER A 316 2.37 15.11 -10.31
N LEU A 317 3.04 14.00 -10.63
CA LEU A 317 4.49 13.94 -10.78
C LEU A 317 4.95 14.39 -12.18
N ASP A 318 6.11 15.03 -12.23
CA ASP A 318 6.82 15.24 -13.49
C ASP A 318 7.53 13.97 -13.99
N ALA A 319 7.94 13.94 -15.26
CA ALA A 319 8.57 12.77 -15.87
C ALA A 319 9.84 12.29 -15.13
N SER A 320 10.60 13.20 -14.49
CA SER A 320 11.81 12.86 -13.73
C SER A 320 11.50 12.27 -12.35
N GLN A 321 10.44 12.75 -11.70
CA GLN A 321 9.88 12.18 -10.48
C GLN A 321 9.31 10.80 -10.78
N TRP A 322 8.52 10.65 -11.85
CA TRP A 322 7.94 9.38 -12.25
C TRP A 322 9.00 8.33 -12.62
N ALA A 323 10.04 8.70 -13.37
CA ALA A 323 11.16 7.79 -13.68
C ALA A 323 11.83 7.23 -12.40
N ARG A 324 11.96 8.05 -11.35
CA ARG A 324 12.49 7.61 -10.06
C ARG A 324 11.53 6.65 -9.34
N ILE A 325 10.22 6.88 -9.42
CA ILE A 325 9.21 5.95 -8.91
C ILE A 325 9.29 4.60 -9.63
N MET A 326 9.49 4.59 -10.95
CA MET A 326 9.69 3.35 -11.71
C MET A 326 10.97 2.61 -11.29
N SER A 327 12.08 3.32 -11.07
CA SER A 327 13.31 2.71 -10.52
C SER A 327 13.11 2.15 -9.12
N PHE A 328 12.38 2.86 -8.26
CA PHE A 328 12.01 2.38 -6.92
C PHE A 328 11.11 1.14 -6.99
N SER A 329 10.18 1.11 -7.95
CA SER A 329 9.35 -0.04 -8.26
C SER A 329 10.18 -1.27 -8.59
N ALA A 330 11.01 -1.20 -9.63
CA ALA A 330 11.85 -2.34 -10.03
C ALA A 330 12.76 -2.82 -8.89
N LEU A 331 13.34 -1.89 -8.13
CA LEU A 331 14.20 -2.20 -6.98
C LEU A 331 13.44 -2.96 -5.89
N THR A 332 12.23 -2.53 -5.54
CA THR A 332 11.43 -3.17 -4.49
C THR A 332 10.84 -4.51 -4.93
N SER A 333 10.50 -4.68 -6.21
CA SER A 333 10.16 -5.99 -6.78
C SER A 333 11.35 -6.97 -6.75
N CYS A 334 12.57 -6.48 -7.00
CA CYS A 334 13.81 -7.26 -6.83
C CYS A 334 14.07 -7.63 -5.37
N LEU A 335 13.86 -6.69 -4.43
CA LEU A 335 13.93 -6.96 -2.99
C LEU A 335 12.91 -8.03 -2.58
N GLY A 336 11.66 -7.95 -3.06
CA GLY A 336 10.64 -8.97 -2.83
C GLY A 336 11.10 -10.36 -3.28
N ASN A 337 11.60 -10.47 -4.51
CA ASN A 337 12.15 -11.73 -5.05
C ASN A 337 13.32 -12.25 -4.20
N THR A 338 14.19 -11.36 -3.75
CA THR A 338 15.32 -11.69 -2.86
C THR A 338 14.81 -12.28 -1.54
N LEU A 339 13.80 -11.66 -0.91
CA LEU A 339 13.23 -12.15 0.34
C LEU A 339 12.60 -13.53 0.16
N ASP A 340 11.83 -13.75 -0.91
CA ASP A 340 11.14 -15.01 -1.18
C ASP A 340 12.15 -16.16 -1.43
N ARG A 341 13.16 -15.90 -2.26
CA ARG A 341 14.13 -16.93 -2.69
C ARG A 341 15.27 -17.17 -1.70
N LEU A 342 15.64 -16.21 -0.84
CA LEU A 342 16.79 -16.36 0.06
C LEU A 342 16.42 -16.33 1.56
N TYR A 343 15.29 -15.72 1.92
CA TYR A 343 14.92 -15.46 3.32
C TYR A 343 13.57 -16.05 3.75
N SER A 344 12.85 -16.75 2.87
CA SER A 344 11.68 -17.51 3.29
C SER A 344 12.09 -18.68 4.18
N LEU A 345 11.27 -19.03 5.18
CA LEU A 345 11.57 -20.13 6.12
C LEU A 345 11.80 -21.47 5.41
N ARG A 346 11.10 -21.68 4.28
CA ARG A 346 11.30 -22.85 3.42
C ARG A 346 12.62 -22.77 2.66
N SER A 347 12.99 -21.61 2.12
CA SER A 347 14.28 -21.43 1.44
C SER A 347 15.47 -21.53 2.38
N SER A 348 15.37 -20.97 3.61
CA SER A 348 16.45 -21.08 4.59
C SER A 348 16.76 -22.54 4.97
N SER A 349 15.76 -23.43 4.90
CA SER A 349 15.95 -24.87 5.08
C SER A 349 16.46 -25.60 3.83
N LEU A 350 16.31 -25.02 2.64
CA LEU A 350 16.85 -25.54 1.37
C LEU A 350 18.34 -25.20 1.18
N SER A 351 18.92 -24.40 2.07
CA SER A 351 20.33 -23.94 2.05
C SER A 351 21.38 -25.06 2.22
N HIS A 352 21.01 -26.32 2.02
CA HIS A 352 21.89 -27.49 2.08
C HIS A 352 22.60 -27.81 0.74
N ARG A 353 22.31 -27.07 -0.34
CA ARG A 353 22.94 -27.26 -1.66
C ARG A 353 23.63 -25.97 -2.13
N PRO A 354 24.97 -25.85 -1.96
CA PRO A 354 25.69 -24.61 -2.24
C PRO A 354 25.63 -24.18 -3.70
N GLU A 355 25.53 -25.13 -4.64
CA GLU A 355 25.40 -24.85 -6.08
C GLU A 355 24.08 -24.13 -6.42
N GLU A 356 22.95 -24.60 -5.86
CA GLU A 356 21.64 -23.99 -6.09
C GLU A 356 21.59 -22.56 -5.49
N LEU A 357 22.17 -22.37 -4.30
CA LEU A 357 22.29 -21.04 -3.68
C LEU A 357 23.16 -20.10 -4.53
N GLN A 358 24.27 -20.58 -5.09
CA GLN A 358 25.13 -19.79 -5.96
C GLN A 358 24.40 -19.34 -7.23
N THR A 359 23.61 -20.23 -7.85
CA THR A 359 22.77 -19.88 -9.01
C THR A 359 21.76 -18.79 -8.65
N ILE A 360 21.04 -18.94 -7.52
CA ILE A 360 20.07 -17.93 -7.06
C ILE A 360 20.74 -16.57 -6.83
N VAL A 361 21.90 -16.55 -6.16
CA VAL A 361 22.66 -15.32 -5.87
C VAL A 361 23.12 -14.63 -7.16
N PHE A 362 23.60 -15.40 -8.14
CA PHE A 362 24.04 -14.85 -9.43
C PHE A 362 22.87 -14.24 -10.21
N GLU A 363 21.74 -14.96 -10.30
CA GLU A 363 20.53 -14.47 -10.98
C GLU A 363 19.97 -13.20 -10.34
N LEU A 364 19.89 -13.15 -9.00
CA LEU A 364 19.41 -11.98 -8.27
C LEU A 364 20.38 -10.80 -8.41
N SER A 365 21.69 -11.05 -8.39
CA SER A 365 22.70 -10.00 -8.59
C SER A 365 22.61 -9.40 -9.99
N GLY A 366 22.50 -10.24 -11.03
CA GLY A 366 22.31 -9.76 -12.41
C GLY A 366 21.01 -8.96 -12.59
N SER A 367 19.92 -9.42 -11.98
CA SER A 367 18.64 -8.69 -11.97
C SER A 367 18.77 -7.31 -11.32
N LEU A 368 19.51 -7.22 -10.20
CA LEU A 368 19.75 -5.96 -9.49
C LEU A 368 20.63 -5.00 -10.31
N GLU A 369 21.66 -5.50 -11.00
CA GLU A 369 22.56 -4.70 -11.84
C GLU A 369 21.84 -3.98 -12.98
N HIS A 370 20.76 -4.56 -13.53
CA HIS A 370 19.94 -3.89 -14.55
C HIS A 370 19.18 -2.66 -14.02
N ILE A 371 18.98 -2.56 -12.70
CA ILE A 371 18.25 -1.47 -12.04
C ILE A 371 19.20 -0.32 -11.66
N GLN A 372 20.49 -0.42 -12.01
CA GLN A 372 21.55 0.42 -11.46
C GLN A 372 21.19 1.93 -11.46
N PRO A 373 21.10 2.57 -10.28
CA PRO A 373 20.78 3.98 -10.19
C PRO A 373 21.89 4.79 -10.85
N ASP A 374 21.51 5.85 -11.58
CA ASP A 374 22.45 6.69 -12.31
C ASP A 374 23.59 7.16 -11.39
N ARG A 375 24.81 6.69 -11.68
CA ARG A 375 26.01 6.96 -10.86
C ARG A 375 26.44 8.42 -11.01
N ALA A 376 26.00 9.12 -12.05
CA ALA A 376 26.53 10.41 -12.48
C ALA A 376 25.69 11.65 -12.07
N SER A 377 24.51 11.47 -11.46
CA SER A 377 23.70 12.62 -11.01
C SER A 377 24.45 13.40 -9.93
N SER A 378 24.89 14.64 -10.21
CA SER A 378 25.53 15.50 -9.21
C SER A 378 24.58 15.69 -8.03
N ILE A 379 24.97 15.20 -6.86
CA ILE A 379 24.18 15.30 -5.64
C ILE A 379 24.43 16.69 -5.08
N ASP A 380 23.45 17.59 -5.19
CA ASP A 380 23.42 18.80 -4.39
C ASP A 380 22.76 18.46 -3.04
N PRO A 381 23.54 18.39 -1.93
CA PRO A 381 23.02 18.07 -0.61
C PRO A 381 22.06 19.15 -0.07
N ASN A 382 22.02 20.34 -0.68
CA ASN A 382 21.12 21.42 -0.30
C ASN A 382 19.83 21.46 -1.14
N SER A 383 19.67 20.57 -2.12
CA SER A 383 18.48 20.52 -2.97
C SER A 383 17.53 19.42 -2.50
N ASP A 384 16.33 19.80 -2.04
CA ASP A 384 15.23 18.88 -1.70
C ASP A 384 14.95 17.85 -2.83
N LYS A 385 15.26 18.21 -4.08
CA LYS A 385 15.05 17.37 -5.26
C LYS A 385 15.97 16.15 -5.34
N SER A 386 17.06 16.11 -4.57
CA SER A 386 18.07 15.03 -4.60
C SER A 386 17.73 13.83 -3.70
N MET A 387 16.91 14.05 -2.66
CA MET A 387 16.58 13.04 -1.63
C MET A 387 15.98 11.73 -2.16
N PRO A 388 15.00 11.73 -3.10
CA PRO A 388 14.48 10.47 -3.65
C PRO A 388 15.55 9.60 -4.33
N GLY A 389 16.53 10.23 -4.99
CA GLY A 389 17.63 9.51 -5.63
C GLY A 389 18.56 8.85 -4.63
N MET A 390 18.77 9.45 -3.45
CA MET A 390 19.57 8.87 -2.37
C MET A 390 18.89 7.64 -1.77
N ALA A 391 17.56 7.68 -1.56
CA ALA A 391 16.80 6.55 -1.05
C ALA A 391 16.90 5.32 -1.96
N ILE A 392 16.80 5.51 -3.29
CA ILE A 392 16.96 4.43 -4.28
C ILE A 392 18.38 3.85 -4.24
N LYS A 393 19.41 4.71 -4.17
CA LYS A 393 20.82 4.27 -4.06
C LYS A 393 21.05 3.46 -2.78
N LEU A 394 20.51 3.90 -1.65
CA LEU A 394 20.62 3.19 -0.38
C LEU A 394 19.89 1.83 -0.46
N GLY A 395 18.69 1.81 -1.02
CA GLY A 395 17.92 0.57 -1.21
C GLY A 395 18.62 -0.43 -2.14
N TYR A 396 19.30 0.05 -3.18
CA TYR A 396 20.14 -0.78 -4.07
C TYR A 396 21.23 -1.49 -3.28
N PHE A 397 22.04 -0.73 -2.52
CA PHE A 397 23.12 -1.32 -1.73
C PHE A 397 22.61 -2.22 -0.62
N TYR A 398 21.48 -1.88 -0.01
CA TYR A 398 20.85 -2.71 0.99
C TYR A 398 20.38 -4.06 0.41
N THR A 399 19.74 -4.04 -0.76
CA THR A 399 19.33 -5.26 -1.47
C THR A 399 20.54 -6.10 -1.89
N GLN A 400 21.58 -5.46 -2.42
CA GLN A 400 22.84 -6.13 -2.75
C GLN A 400 23.47 -6.81 -1.52
N LEU A 401 23.47 -6.10 -0.38
CA LEU A 401 24.00 -6.63 0.87
C LEU A 401 23.20 -7.85 1.36
N LEU A 402 21.88 -7.85 1.21
CA LEU A 402 21.04 -9.02 1.53
C LEU A 402 21.37 -10.21 0.62
N ILE A 403 21.48 -9.99 -0.69
CA ILE A 403 21.85 -11.06 -1.65
C ILE A 403 23.21 -11.67 -1.29
N LEU A 404 24.21 -10.84 -0.98
CA LEU A 404 25.57 -11.30 -0.67
C LEU A 404 25.69 -11.90 0.74
N ARG A 405 24.86 -11.47 1.70
CA ARG A 405 24.91 -11.96 3.08
C ARG A 405 24.63 -13.47 3.16
N THR A 406 23.73 -14.00 2.34
CA THR A 406 23.44 -15.44 2.33
C THR A 406 24.61 -16.26 1.79
N ALA A 407 25.36 -15.74 0.83
CA ALA A 407 26.60 -16.37 0.35
C ALA A 407 27.64 -16.51 1.47
N VAL A 408 27.76 -15.51 2.35
CA VAL A 408 28.66 -15.57 3.52
C VAL A 408 28.22 -16.64 4.52
N HIS A 409 26.92 -16.67 4.89
CA HIS A 409 26.40 -17.68 5.82
C HIS A 409 26.63 -19.13 5.33
N ALA A 410 26.59 -19.35 4.01
CA ALA A 410 26.87 -20.65 3.42
C ALA A 410 28.35 -21.08 3.55
N GLN A 411 29.29 -20.13 3.60
CA GLN A 411 30.71 -20.41 3.81
C GLN A 411 31.01 -20.81 5.26
N ASP A 412 30.43 -20.11 6.24
CA ASP A 412 30.63 -20.34 7.68
C ASP A 412 30.01 -21.68 8.16
N SER A 413 29.01 -22.18 7.45
CA SER A 413 28.35 -23.46 7.74
C SER A 413 29.21 -24.68 7.35
N ARG A 414 30.36 -24.50 6.70
CA ARG A 414 31.31 -25.57 6.41
C ARG A 414 32.15 -25.87 7.66
N PRO A 415 32.10 -27.08 8.25
CA PRO A 415 33.10 -27.45 9.25
C PRO A 415 34.47 -27.37 8.57
N SER A 416 35.44 -26.77 9.26
CA SER A 416 36.80 -26.56 8.80
C SER A 416 37.45 -27.87 8.32
N ALA A 417 37.26 -28.20 7.06
CA ALA A 417 37.95 -29.25 6.35
C ALA A 417 38.76 -28.59 5.24
N SER A 418 40.06 -28.49 5.50
CA SER A 418 41.18 -28.39 4.57
C SER A 418 40.95 -27.61 3.26
N THR A 419 41.63 -26.45 3.17
CA THR A 419 42.25 -25.89 1.95
C THR A 419 41.72 -26.41 0.61
N LEU A 420 40.77 -25.69 0.01
CA LEU A 420 40.77 -25.35 -1.43
C LEU A 420 39.69 -24.28 -1.72
N ASP A 421 40.11 -23.27 -2.49
CA ASP A 421 39.35 -22.20 -3.17
C ASP A 421 38.43 -21.29 -2.33
N GLN A 422 38.97 -20.10 -2.00
CA GLN A 422 38.21 -18.95 -1.54
C GLN A 422 37.31 -18.44 -2.68
N TRP A 423 36.00 -18.54 -2.49
CA TRP A 423 34.99 -17.98 -3.39
C TRP A 423 34.96 -16.44 -3.27
N SER A 424 35.32 -15.74 -4.35
CA SER A 424 35.13 -14.30 -4.52
C SER A 424 33.89 -14.03 -5.40
N PRO A 425 32.88 -13.27 -4.93
CA PRO A 425 31.69 -12.94 -5.72
C PRO A 425 31.91 -11.82 -6.75
N ARG A 426 33.16 -11.43 -7.03
CA ARG A 426 33.50 -10.48 -8.10
C ARG A 426 34.69 -11.02 -8.88
N GLU A 427 34.41 -11.70 -9.99
CA GLU A 427 35.17 -11.65 -11.25
C GLU A 427 34.56 -12.66 -12.25
N PRO A 428 34.24 -12.25 -13.49
CA PRO A 428 34.15 -13.17 -14.61
C PRO A 428 35.54 -13.32 -15.25
N GLU A 429 36.06 -14.54 -15.30
CA GLU A 429 37.27 -14.85 -16.07
C GLU A 429 37.02 -14.66 -17.57
N ASP A 430 37.88 -13.88 -18.22
CA ASP A 430 38.32 -14.20 -19.59
C ASP A 430 39.65 -13.48 -19.89
N SER A 431 40.76 -14.22 -19.93
CA SER A 431 41.93 -13.98 -20.81
C SER A 431 43.01 -15.06 -20.62
N PRO A 432 43.50 -15.72 -21.69
CA PRO A 432 44.43 -16.83 -21.57
C PRO A 432 45.90 -16.38 -21.55
N GLY A 433 46.66 -16.97 -20.62
CA GLY A 433 48.06 -17.36 -20.78
C GLY A 433 49.10 -16.28 -21.09
N THR A 434 49.99 -16.00 -20.14
CA THR A 434 51.42 -15.81 -20.44
C THR A 434 52.26 -16.25 -19.24
N ILE A 435 53.03 -17.32 -19.47
CA ILE A 435 54.12 -17.80 -18.62
C ILE A 435 55.25 -16.77 -18.64
N PHE A 436 55.71 -16.32 -17.47
CA PHE A 436 57.10 -15.89 -17.30
C PHE A 436 57.65 -16.34 -15.94
N ARG A 437 58.54 -17.33 -15.99
CA ARG A 437 59.58 -17.55 -14.97
C ARG A 437 60.56 -16.38 -15.00
N LEU A 438 61.10 -16.00 -13.84
CA LEU A 438 62.51 -15.63 -13.56
C LEU A 438 62.60 -15.32 -12.06
N SER A 439 63.14 -16.24 -11.25
CA SER A 439 64.53 -16.31 -10.74
C SER A 439 64.82 -15.36 -9.56
N GLN A 440 65.23 -16.00 -8.47
CA GLN A 440 65.90 -15.40 -7.31
C GLN A 440 67.03 -14.43 -7.72
N ASN A 441 67.17 -13.33 -6.99
CA ASN A 441 68.43 -13.00 -6.29
C ASN A 441 68.30 -11.76 -5.39
N SER A 442 68.93 -11.91 -4.22
CA SER A 442 69.37 -10.93 -3.20
C SER A 442 68.35 -10.40 -2.20
#